data_AF-A0A560DFK5-F1
#
_entry.id   AF-A0A560DFK5-F1
#
_cell.length_a   1.000
_cell.length_b   1.000
_cell.length_c   1.000
_cell.angle_alpha   90.00
_cell.angle_beta   90.00
_cell.angle_gamma   90.00
#
_symmetry.space_group_name_H-M   'P 1'
#
loop_
_entity.id
_entity.type
_entity.pdbx_description
1 polymer ?
#
loop_
_entity_poly.entity_id
_entity_poly.type
_entity_poly.pdbx_seq_one_letter_code
_entity_poly.pdbx_strand_id
1 'polypeptide(L)'
;MRALYYTMIVENQEYSGVRPLLDWLDYNSFTVVSKPVREFSDERGRRKFKGSMRVDLAVGAMQLSGQLDEIFLFSGEGGFTSLVQAVQRRGVRVTVVSSVAAQPTVIADELRRQADDFIDLAELQPRIERISGRMGEHV
;
A
#
# COMPACT_ATOMS: atom_id res chain seq x y z
N MET A 1 -3.14 -16.96 -4.76
CA MET A 1 -2.77 -15.53 -4.65
C MET A 1 -2.52 -15.20 -3.19
N ARG A 2 -1.45 -14.46 -2.87
CA ARG A 2 -1.18 -13.96 -1.50
C ARG A 2 -1.31 -12.43 -1.55
N ALA A 3 -2.10 -11.85 -0.65
CA ALA A 3 -2.28 -10.41 -0.57
C ALA A 3 -1.87 -9.93 0.83
N LEU A 4 -0.93 -8.98 0.90
CA LEU A 4 -0.40 -8.47 2.16
C LEU A 4 -0.68 -6.98 2.28
N TYR A 5 -1.24 -6.57 3.42
CA TYR A 5 -1.49 -5.17 3.72
C TYR A 5 -0.59 -4.70 4.86
N TYR A 6 0.32 -3.79 4.56
CA TYR A 6 1.28 -3.26 5.52
C TYR A 6 0.74 -1.96 6.11
N THR A 7 0.52 -1.94 7.43
CA THR A 7 -0.09 -0.78 8.09
C THR A 7 0.49 -0.53 9.48
N MET A 8 0.17 0.64 10.00
CA MET A 8 0.60 1.15 11.28
C MET A 8 -0.62 1.36 12.15
N ILE A 9 -0.65 0.77 13.34
CA ILE A 9 -1.79 0.82 14.26
C ILE A 9 -1.40 1.63 15.50
N VAL A 10 -2.31 2.51 15.94
CA VAL A 10 -2.17 3.25 17.19
C VAL A 10 -2.88 2.45 18.29
N GLU A 11 -2.12 1.87 19.22
CA GLU A 11 -2.64 0.92 20.22
C GLU A 11 -3.68 1.54 21.19
N ASN A 12 -3.61 2.85 21.44
CA ASN A 12 -4.42 3.53 22.46
C ASN A 12 -5.70 4.23 21.96
N GLN A 13 -6.21 3.89 20.77
CA GLN A 13 -7.54 4.35 20.34
C GLN A 13 -8.52 3.18 20.32
N GLU A 14 -9.40 3.14 21.32
CA GLU A 14 -10.51 2.14 21.41
C GLU A 14 -11.42 2.17 20.16
N TYR A 15 -11.43 3.28 19.43
CA TYR A 15 -12.06 3.43 18.11
C TYR A 15 -11.08 3.99 17.08
N SER A 16 -10.15 3.16 16.61
CA SER A 16 -9.45 3.49 15.37
C SER A 16 -10.38 3.19 14.19
N GLY A 17 -10.76 4.20 13.40
CA GLY A 17 -11.60 4.05 12.19
C GLY A 17 -11.05 3.07 11.13
N VAL A 18 -9.84 2.54 11.36
CA VAL A 18 -9.22 1.48 10.55
C VAL A 18 -9.76 0.08 10.87
N ARG A 19 -10.40 -0.17 12.04
CA ARG A 19 -10.87 -1.53 12.41
C ARG A 19 -11.80 -2.15 11.35
N PRO A 20 -12.84 -1.45 10.85
CA PRO A 20 -13.69 -2.01 9.79
C PRO A 20 -12.92 -2.37 8.52
N LEU A 21 -11.86 -1.61 8.20
CA LEU A 21 -10.98 -1.94 7.07
C LEU A 21 -10.16 -3.20 7.36
N LEU A 22 -9.58 -3.33 8.56
CA LEU A 22 -8.82 -4.52 8.95
C LEU A 22 -9.69 -5.76 8.95
N ASP A 23 -10.91 -5.67 9.49
CA ASP A 23 -11.88 -6.76 9.49
C ASP A 23 -12.28 -7.15 8.06
N TRP A 24 -12.52 -6.16 7.20
CA TRP A 24 -12.80 -6.41 5.78
C TRP A 24 -11.63 -7.08 5.07
N LEU A 25 -10.39 -6.64 5.33
CA LEU A 25 -9.18 -7.22 4.76
C LEU A 25 -9.02 -8.69 5.19
N ASP A 26 -9.16 -8.97 6.48
CA ASP A 26 -9.08 -10.32 7.03
C ASP A 26 -10.18 -11.23 6.42
N TYR A 27 -11.42 -10.74 6.35
CA TYR A 27 -12.53 -11.44 5.69
C TYR A 27 -12.23 -11.76 4.22
N ASN A 28 -11.52 -10.88 3.53
CA ASN A 28 -11.10 -11.07 2.13
C ASN A 28 -9.71 -11.73 1.99
N SER A 29 -9.25 -12.44 3.02
CA SER A 29 -8.01 -13.24 3.01
C SER A 29 -6.72 -12.44 2.79
N PHE A 30 -6.71 -11.16 3.16
CA PHE A 30 -5.47 -10.40 3.24
C PHE A 30 -4.73 -10.74 4.53
N THR A 31 -3.42 -10.92 4.42
CA THR A 31 -2.54 -10.94 5.59
C THR A 31 -2.21 -9.51 6.00
N VAL A 32 -2.70 -9.08 7.16
CA VAL A 32 -2.37 -7.76 7.72
C VAL A 32 -1.04 -7.84 8.47
N VAL A 33 -0.04 -7.08 8.01
CA VAL A 33 1.23 -6.90 8.71
C VAL A 33 1.19 -5.53 9.37
N SER A 34 1.20 -5.51 10.71
CA SER A 34 1.06 -4.27 11.46
C SER A 34 2.23 -3.99 12.40
N LYS A 35 2.51 -2.70 12.61
CA LYS A 35 3.41 -2.22 13.67
C LYS A 35 2.72 -1.20 14.56
N PRO A 36 2.99 -1.22 15.88
CA PRO A 36 2.50 -0.18 16.76
C PRO A 36 3.24 1.13 16.50
N VAL A 37 2.51 2.24 16.37
CA VAL A 37 3.11 3.56 16.25
C VAL A 37 3.26 4.20 17.62
N ARG A 38 4.48 4.61 17.95
CA ARG A 38 4.74 5.45 19.11
C ARG A 38 4.34 6.88 18.80
N GLU A 39 3.56 7.44 19.69
CA GLU A 39 3.20 8.84 19.68
C GLU A 39 4.35 9.68 20.25
N PHE A 40 4.71 10.74 19.55
CA PHE A 40 5.71 11.71 19.99
C PHE A 40 5.08 13.09 20.05
N SER A 41 5.25 13.79 21.18
CA SER A 41 4.90 15.22 21.26
C SER A 41 6.06 16.05 20.73
N ASP A 42 5.80 16.96 19.79
CA ASP A 42 6.78 17.98 19.44
C ASP A 42 6.92 19.03 20.55
N GLU A 43 7.92 19.91 20.45
CA GLU A 43 8.20 20.97 21.44
C GLU A 43 7.02 21.95 21.64
N ARG A 44 6.00 21.90 20.77
CA ARG A 44 4.78 22.71 20.85
C ARG A 44 3.58 21.90 21.35
N GLY A 45 3.80 20.70 21.87
CA GLY A 45 2.76 19.81 22.40
C GLY A 45 1.87 19.17 21.32
N ARG A 46 2.25 19.25 20.04
CA ARG A 46 1.48 18.60 18.97
C ARG A 46 1.85 17.14 18.86
N ARG A 47 0.83 16.28 18.84
CA ARG A 47 0.97 14.84 18.61
C ARG A 47 1.50 14.58 17.20
N LYS A 48 2.62 13.88 17.09
CA LYS A 48 3.19 13.39 15.83
C LYS A 48 3.33 11.88 15.91
N PHE A 49 2.95 11.23 14.83
CA PHE A 49 3.14 9.81 14.61
C PHE A 49 4.34 9.64 13.68
N LYS A 50 5.38 8.94 14.13
CA LYS A 50 6.55 8.62 13.31
C LYS A 50 6.68 7.12 13.23
N GLY A 51 6.60 6.60 12.01
CA GLY A 51 6.79 5.18 11.72
C GLY A 51 6.75 4.96 10.22
N SER A 52 7.30 3.84 9.78
CA SER A 52 7.27 3.42 8.39
C SER A 52 7.24 1.91 8.32
N MET A 53 6.46 1.38 7.38
CA MET A 53 6.40 -0.05 7.05
C MET A 53 7.31 -0.42 5.88
N ARG A 54 8.13 0.53 5.36
CA ARG A 54 8.95 0.31 4.16
C ARG A 54 9.91 -0.87 4.31
N VAL A 55 10.58 -0.96 5.46
CA VAL A 55 11.54 -2.03 5.73
C VAL A 55 10.82 -3.38 5.80
N ASP A 56 9.68 -3.44 6.49
CA ASP A 56 8.90 -4.67 6.63
C ASP A 56 8.37 -5.16 5.29
N LEU A 57 7.88 -4.23 4.47
CA LEU A 57 7.43 -4.52 3.11
C LEU A 57 8.59 -5.06 2.27
N ALA A 58 9.74 -4.39 2.30
CA ALA A 58 10.91 -4.82 1.54
C ALA A 58 11.41 -6.20 1.98
N VAL A 59 11.46 -6.46 3.28
CA VAL A 59 11.83 -7.77 3.83
C VAL A 59 10.82 -8.84 3.41
N GLY A 60 9.52 -8.58 3.54
CA GLY A 60 8.47 -9.52 3.15
C GLY A 60 8.49 -9.85 1.66
N ALA A 61 8.61 -8.83 0.80
CA ALA A 61 8.75 -9.03 -0.64
C ALA A 61 10.00 -9.87 -0.99
N MET A 62 11.12 -9.63 -0.31
CA MET A 62 12.36 -10.40 -0.52
C MET A 62 12.30 -11.82 0.03
N GLN A 63 11.53 -12.09 1.09
CA GLN A 63 11.33 -13.44 1.58
C GLN A 63 10.45 -14.26 0.61
N LEU A 64 9.46 -13.60 0.02
CA LEU A 64 8.51 -14.26 -0.88
C LEU A 64 9.04 -14.44 -2.31
N SER A 65 9.98 -13.60 -2.77
CA SER A 65 10.45 -13.62 -4.16
C SER A 65 11.18 -14.90 -4.59
N GLY A 66 11.49 -15.84 -3.68
CA GLY A 66 11.97 -17.17 -4.08
C GLY A 66 10.86 -18.14 -4.50
N GLN A 67 9.59 -17.77 -4.37
CA GLN A 67 8.43 -18.66 -4.51
C GLN A 67 7.31 -18.07 -5.39
N LEU A 68 7.55 -16.92 -6.01
CA LEU A 68 6.55 -16.18 -6.78
C LEU A 68 7.07 -15.93 -8.18
N ASP A 69 6.19 -16.02 -9.17
CA ASP A 69 6.51 -15.64 -10.54
C ASP A 69 6.34 -14.13 -10.76
N GLU A 70 5.40 -13.51 -10.04
CA GLU A 70 5.07 -12.09 -10.17
C GLU A 70 4.68 -11.46 -8.81
N ILE A 71 5.07 -10.20 -8.63
CA ILE A 71 4.70 -9.35 -7.50
C ILE A 71 4.00 -8.09 -8.02
N PHE A 72 2.82 -7.82 -7.45
CA PHE A 72 2.11 -6.54 -7.62
C PHE A 72 2.45 -5.63 -6.44
N LEU A 73 3.19 -4.56 -6.69
CA LEU A 73 3.59 -3.58 -5.69
C LEU A 73 2.67 -2.37 -5.74
N PHE A 74 1.76 -2.27 -4.78
CA PHE A 74 0.91 -1.10 -4.58
C PHE A 74 1.68 -0.03 -3.80
N SER A 75 2.42 0.82 -4.51
CA SER A 75 3.17 1.93 -3.93
C SER A 75 3.61 2.91 -5.01
N GLY A 76 3.74 4.19 -4.65
CA GLY A 76 4.36 5.21 -5.48
C GLY A 76 5.76 5.64 -5.04
N GLU A 77 6.30 5.01 -3.99
CA GLU A 77 7.48 5.52 -3.32
C GLU A 77 8.80 5.09 -3.99
N GLY A 78 9.60 6.06 -4.46
CA GLY A 78 10.91 5.84 -5.10
C GLY A 78 11.93 5.07 -4.26
N GLY A 79 11.77 5.02 -2.93
CA GLY A 79 12.59 4.19 -2.04
C GLY A 79 12.53 2.69 -2.35
N PHE A 80 11.50 2.22 -3.08
CA PHE A 80 11.38 0.82 -3.47
C PHE A 80 12.09 0.46 -4.78
N THR A 81 12.72 1.40 -5.49
CA THR A 81 13.44 1.11 -6.75
C THR A 81 14.51 0.02 -6.56
N SER A 82 15.28 0.10 -5.47
CA SER A 82 16.29 -0.94 -5.15
C SER A 82 15.68 -2.29 -4.82
N LEU A 83 14.49 -2.30 -4.21
CA LEU A 83 13.74 -3.53 -3.93
C LEU A 83 13.29 -4.18 -5.24
N VAL A 84 12.67 -3.41 -6.14
CA VAL A 84 12.20 -3.89 -7.44
C VAL A 84 13.37 -4.51 -8.21
N GLN A 85 14.51 -3.81 -8.28
CA GLN A 85 15.71 -4.33 -8.95
C GLN A 85 16.20 -5.64 -8.33
N ALA A 86 16.20 -5.76 -7.00
CA ALA A 86 16.65 -6.96 -6.31
C ALA A 86 15.71 -8.16 -6.51
N VAL A 87 14.39 -7.90 -6.56
CA VAL A 87 13.36 -8.90 -6.84
C VAL A 87 13.47 -9.41 -8.28
N GLN A 88 13.65 -8.52 -9.25
CA GLN A 88 13.84 -8.88 -10.67
C GLN A 88 15.08 -9.74 -10.89
N ARG A 89 16.18 -9.48 -10.16
CA ARG A 89 17.39 -10.33 -10.21
C ARG A 89 17.14 -11.78 -9.78
N ARG A 90 16.02 -12.05 -9.10
CA ARG A 90 15.59 -13.40 -8.72
C ARG A 90 14.64 -14.04 -9.74
N GLY A 91 14.44 -13.39 -10.88
CA GLY A 91 13.56 -13.88 -11.95
C GLY A 91 12.08 -13.58 -11.73
N VAL A 92 11.74 -12.76 -10.72
CA VAL A 92 10.35 -12.41 -10.42
C VAL A 92 9.96 -11.12 -11.14
N ARG A 93 8.86 -11.16 -11.88
CA ARG A 93 8.30 -9.97 -12.53
C ARG A 93 7.69 -9.04 -11.48
N VAL A 94 7.89 -7.74 -11.61
CA VAL A 94 7.32 -6.74 -10.73
C VAL A 94 6.43 -5.77 -11.50
N THR A 95 5.15 -5.78 -11.17
CA THR A 95 4.16 -4.82 -11.66
C THR A 95 3.90 -3.78 -10.58
N VAL A 96 4.16 -2.51 -10.86
CA VAL A 96 3.87 -1.42 -9.92
C VAL A 96 2.47 -0.87 -10.17
N VAL A 97 1.69 -0.71 -9.10
CA VAL A 97 0.34 -0.14 -9.15
C VAL A 97 0.32 1.14 -8.33
N SER A 98 0.03 2.27 -8.96
CA SER A 98 -0.01 3.60 -8.33
C SER A 98 -0.83 4.58 -9.18
N SER A 99 -0.90 5.86 -8.79
CA SER A 99 -1.59 6.90 -9.54
C SER A 99 -0.62 7.90 -10.15
N VAL A 100 -0.75 8.16 -11.45
CA VAL A 100 -0.04 9.26 -12.13
C VAL A 100 -0.79 10.58 -11.97
N ALA A 101 -2.13 10.52 -12.02
CA ALA A 101 -3.01 11.70 -12.02
C ALA A 101 -3.27 12.33 -10.63
N ALA A 102 -2.79 11.71 -9.55
CA ALA A 102 -2.95 12.26 -8.21
C ALA A 102 -2.18 13.59 -8.05
N GLN A 103 -2.69 14.49 -7.20
CA GLN A 103 -2.00 15.74 -6.84
C GLN A 103 -1.73 15.77 -5.32
N PRO A 104 -0.45 15.76 -4.89
CA PRO A 104 0.76 15.59 -5.72
C PRO A 104 0.83 14.19 -6.35
N THR A 105 1.57 14.04 -7.45
CA THR A 105 1.79 12.75 -8.12
C THR A 105 2.36 11.76 -7.11
N VAL A 106 1.71 10.61 -7.01
CA VAL A 106 2.04 9.62 -5.97
C VAL A 106 3.21 8.74 -6.43
N ILE A 107 3.34 8.46 -7.73
CA ILE A 107 4.40 7.62 -8.29
C ILE A 107 5.71 8.39 -8.59
N ALA A 108 6.82 7.89 -8.08
CA ALA A 108 8.16 8.32 -8.44
C ALA A 108 8.59 7.80 -9.82
N ASP A 109 9.19 8.65 -10.64
CA ASP A 109 9.54 8.33 -12.04
C ASP A 109 10.55 7.16 -12.12
N GLU A 110 11.53 7.13 -11.22
CA GLU A 110 12.52 6.06 -11.15
C GLU A 110 11.91 4.71 -10.80
N LEU A 111 10.88 4.68 -9.93
CA LEU A 111 10.20 3.43 -9.58
C LEU A 111 9.38 2.92 -10.77
N ARG A 112 8.67 3.82 -11.46
CA ARG A 112 7.88 3.48 -12.63
C ARG A 112 8.75 2.89 -13.75
N ARG A 113 9.93 3.49 -14.00
CA ARG A 113 10.87 3.01 -15.02
C ARG A 113 11.54 1.68 -14.66
N GLN A 114 11.70 1.40 -13.36
CA GLN A 114 12.35 0.18 -12.90
C GLN A 114 11.42 -1.04 -12.94
N ALA A 115 10.10 -0.83 -12.82
CA ALA A 115 9.11 -1.91 -12.88
C ALA A 115 9.08 -2.58 -14.26
N ASP A 116 8.72 -3.86 -14.30
CA ASP A 116 8.49 -4.58 -15.57
C ASP A 116 7.19 -4.11 -16.23
N ASP A 117 6.20 -3.77 -15.41
CA ASP A 117 4.92 -3.22 -15.86
C ASP A 117 4.39 -2.18 -14.86
N PHE A 118 3.50 -1.31 -15.34
CA PHE A 118 2.87 -0.27 -14.54
C PHE A 118 1.38 -0.18 -14.83
N ILE A 119 0.58 -0.25 -13.78
CA ILE A 119 -0.87 -0.08 -13.86
C ILE A 119 -1.25 1.22 -13.16
N ASP A 120 -1.84 2.17 -13.89
CA ASP A 120 -2.43 3.34 -13.26
C ASP A 120 -3.75 2.96 -12.58
N LEU A 121 -3.93 3.35 -11.31
CA LEU A 121 -5.20 3.18 -10.60
C LEU A 121 -6.38 3.82 -11.33
N ALA A 122 -6.16 4.85 -12.16
CA ALA A 122 -7.17 5.42 -13.02
C ALA A 122 -7.77 4.40 -14.01
N GLU A 123 -6.99 3.43 -14.48
CA GLU A 123 -7.46 2.35 -15.36
C GLU A 123 -8.35 1.35 -14.63
N LEU A 124 -8.13 1.19 -13.32
CA LEU A 124 -8.92 0.31 -12.46
C LEU A 124 -10.19 0.98 -11.94
N GLN A 125 -10.22 2.32 -11.91
CA GLN A 125 -11.30 3.11 -11.33
C GLN A 125 -12.70 2.64 -11.76
N PRO A 126 -13.03 2.41 -13.05
CA PRO A 126 -14.38 2.00 -13.45
C PRO A 126 -14.86 0.67 -12.84
N ARG A 127 -13.93 -0.13 -12.29
CA ARG A 127 -14.22 -1.44 -11.70
C ARG A 127 -14.25 -1.41 -10.17
N ILE A 128 -13.54 -0.48 -9.55
CA ILE A 128 -13.32 -0.44 -8.09
C ILE A 128 -13.86 0.82 -7.42
N GLU A 129 -14.32 1.79 -8.20
CA GLU A 129 -14.87 3.01 -7.65
C GLU A 129 -16.11 2.71 -6.80
N ARG A 130 -16.24 3.45 -5.71
CA ARG A 130 -17.39 3.30 -4.85
C ARG A 130 -18.60 3.88 -5.58
N ILE A 131 -19.54 3.02 -5.95
CA ILE A 131 -20.84 3.44 -6.47
C ILE A 131 -21.50 4.30 -5.40
N SER A 132 -21.45 5.60 -5.56
CA SER A 132 -22.06 6.54 -4.63
C SER A 132 -23.56 6.52 -4.90
N GLY A 133 -24.30 5.73 -4.11
CA GLY A 133 -25.75 5.73 -4.13
C GLY A 133 -26.30 7.09 -3.71
N ARG A 134 -26.57 7.97 -4.67
CA ARG A 134 -27.72 8.88 -4.64
C ARG A 134 -28.71 8.40 -5.69
N MET A 135 -29.43 7.34 -5.34
CA MET A 135 -30.77 7.13 -5.86
C MET A 135 -31.74 7.77 -4.87
N GLY A 136 -32.40 8.83 -5.28
CA GLY A 136 -33.38 9.54 -4.48
C GLY A 136 -33.68 10.89 -5.09
N GLU A 137 -34.48 10.89 -6.16
CA GLU A 137 -35.51 11.89 -6.50
C GLU A 137 -35.89 11.74 -7.99
N HIS A 138 -36.78 10.80 -8.25
CA HIS A 138 -37.79 10.97 -9.30
C HIS A 138 -39.14 10.81 -8.59
N VAL A 139 -39.82 11.94 -8.39
CA VAL A 139 -41.28 12.04 -8.29
C VAL A 139 -41.72 12.80 -9.53
#